data_AF-A0A0S8CZ47-F1
#
_entry.id   AF-A0A0S8CZ47-F1
#
_cell.length_a   1.000
_cell.length_b   1.000
_cell.length_c   1.000
_cell.angle_alpha   90.00
_cell.angle_beta   90.00
_cell.angle_gamma   90.00
#
_symmetry.space_group_name_H-M   'P 1'
#
loop_
_entity.id
_entity.type
_entity.pdbx_description
1 polymer ?
#
loop_
_entity_poly.entity_id
_entity_poly.type
_entity_poly.pdbx_seq_one_letter_code
_entity_poly.pdbx_strand_id
1 'polypeptide(L)'
;ELCTEDPRYDQLVTVCNHLTQVAEADQNPWKLHLFRNPDIIDIRAVHGNYIFVWSGLLDVAQSEDEIAAMLAYEMAHALTRHTDPVQFTLWSEVFFETASLATSMAVLYASQGTVAITGSAWMKWLYMKAADLMPLEREYSKEEEREAAEVAYMILVRSKYAPEAMVRFWKRVQDNEALQGKVKRLNRDLSLQERVALLEELLSQYSGGREVTDLKAWTRNRGGKY
;
A
#
# COMPACT_ATOMS: atom_id res chain seq x y z
N GLU A 1 -0.78 17.72 -0.60
CA GLU A 1 -0.31 17.90 0.80
C GLU A 1 -0.83 16.75 1.67
N LEU A 2 -0.19 16.44 2.81
CA LEU A 2 -0.75 15.50 3.78
C LEU A 2 -2.06 16.06 4.34
N CYS A 3 -3.07 15.21 4.51
CA CYS A 3 -4.42 15.65 4.85
C CYS A 3 -5.06 14.72 5.88
N THR A 4 -4.94 15.09 7.15
CA THR A 4 -5.66 14.42 8.26
C THR A 4 -7.06 15.00 8.49
N GLU A 5 -7.39 16.13 7.87
CA GLU A 5 -8.69 16.79 7.97
C GLU A 5 -9.72 16.32 6.92
N ASP A 6 -9.37 15.34 6.07
CA ASP A 6 -10.34 14.74 5.16
C ASP A 6 -11.34 13.92 6.00
N PRO A 7 -12.67 14.11 5.84
CA PRO A 7 -13.66 13.38 6.63
C PRO A 7 -13.58 11.85 6.46
N ARG A 8 -12.93 11.37 5.40
CA ARG A 8 -12.70 9.93 5.15
C ARG A 8 -11.45 9.40 5.85
N TYR A 9 -10.60 10.26 6.42
CA TYR A 9 -9.33 9.87 7.01
C TYR A 9 -9.50 8.90 8.18
N ASP A 10 -10.43 9.17 9.10
CA ASP A 10 -10.65 8.33 10.29
C ASP A 10 -11.17 6.94 9.91
N GLN A 11 -12.06 6.87 8.91
CA GLN A 11 -12.54 5.60 8.35
C GLN A 11 -11.37 4.83 7.73
N LEU A 12 -10.55 5.50 6.91
CA LEU A 12 -9.38 4.90 6.26
C LEU A 12 -8.38 4.34 7.28
N VAL A 13 -8.09 5.08 8.36
CA VAL A 13 -7.24 4.63 9.47
C VAL A 13 -7.86 3.44 10.19
N THR A 14 -9.18 3.45 10.42
CA THR A 14 -9.91 2.34 11.06
C THR A 14 -9.81 1.06 10.25
N VAL A 15 -10.07 1.14 8.94
CA VAL A 15 -9.92 0.01 8.02
C VAL A 15 -8.49 -0.51 8.04
N CYS A 16 -7.50 0.37 7.91
CA CYS A 16 -6.09 0.01 7.94
C CYS A 16 -5.70 -0.73 9.23
N ASN A 17 -6.10 -0.21 10.40
CA ASN A 17 -5.79 -0.82 11.69
C ASN A 17 -6.44 -2.20 11.85
N HIS A 18 -7.66 -2.38 11.36
CA HIS A 18 -8.32 -3.69 11.39
C HIS A 18 -7.60 -4.71 10.50
N LEU A 19 -7.20 -4.32 9.30
CA LEU A 19 -6.44 -5.18 8.39
C LEU A 19 -5.08 -5.58 8.98
N THR A 20 -4.36 -4.65 9.60
CA THR A 20 -3.02 -4.90 10.17
C THR A 20 -3.07 -5.81 11.38
N GLN A 21 -4.09 -5.65 12.24
CA GLN A 21 -4.34 -6.54 13.36
C GLN A 21 -4.56 -7.99 12.90
N VAL A 22 -5.34 -8.17 11.83
CA VAL A 22 -5.70 -9.49 11.29
C VAL A 22 -4.57 -10.15 10.50
N ALA A 23 -3.76 -9.34 9.80
CA ALA A 23 -2.59 -9.82 9.06
C ALA A 23 -1.47 -10.34 9.99
N GLU A 24 -1.56 -10.09 11.31
CA GLU A 24 -0.49 -10.37 12.29
C GLU A 24 0.86 -9.78 11.83
N ALA A 25 0.78 -8.61 11.18
CA ALA A 25 1.85 -8.02 10.41
C ALA A 25 2.86 -7.27 11.30
N ASP A 26 3.96 -7.94 11.65
CA ASP A 26 5.16 -7.43 12.35
C ASP A 26 4.89 -6.76 13.72
N GLN A 27 5.91 -6.62 14.56
CA GLN A 27 5.78 -5.92 15.85
C GLN A 27 5.72 -4.39 15.68
N ASN A 28 6.10 -3.88 14.51
CA ASN A 28 6.13 -2.45 14.22
C ASN A 28 4.76 -1.95 13.73
N PRO A 29 4.20 -0.90 14.32
CA PRO A 29 2.89 -0.39 13.95
C PRO A 29 2.90 0.18 12.52
N TRP A 30 1.85 -0.14 11.75
CA TRP A 30 1.63 0.44 10.43
C TRP A 30 1.20 1.89 10.53
N LYS A 31 1.73 2.74 9.65
CA LYS A 31 1.51 4.19 9.62
C LYS A 31 0.88 4.60 8.29
N LEU A 32 -0.37 5.07 8.35
CA LEU A 32 -1.11 5.52 7.17
C LEU A 32 -1.03 7.03 6.99
N HIS A 33 -0.74 7.44 5.77
CA HIS A 33 -0.61 8.83 5.34
C HIS A 33 -1.49 9.10 4.12
N LEU A 34 -2.47 9.99 4.29
CA LEU A 34 -3.34 10.45 3.20
C LEU A 34 -2.79 11.72 2.57
N PHE A 35 -2.59 11.71 1.26
CA PHE A 35 -2.24 12.87 0.45
C PHE A 35 -3.48 13.41 -0.27
N ARG A 36 -3.80 14.69 -0.05
CA ARG A 36 -4.81 15.41 -0.83
C ARG A 36 -4.25 15.70 -2.22
N ASN A 37 -4.67 14.88 -3.17
CA ASN A 37 -4.45 15.03 -4.60
C ASN A 37 -5.49 14.17 -5.34
N PRO A 38 -6.63 14.75 -5.77
CA PRO A 38 -7.72 14.02 -6.42
C PRO A 38 -7.37 13.54 -7.83
N ASP A 39 -6.32 14.08 -8.45
CA ASP A 39 -5.89 13.69 -9.80
C ASP A 39 -5.11 12.37 -9.80
N ILE A 40 -4.59 11.95 -8.64
CA ILE A 40 -3.83 10.71 -8.49
C ILE A 40 -4.69 9.63 -7.83
N ILE A 41 -4.93 8.55 -8.56
CA ILE A 41 -5.57 7.33 -8.06
C ILE A 41 -4.45 6.34 -7.76
N ASP A 42 -3.98 6.32 -6.52
CA ASP A 42 -2.91 5.42 -6.11
C ASP A 42 -2.92 5.13 -4.61
N ILE A 43 -2.32 3.99 -4.26
CA ILE A 43 -1.99 3.59 -2.89
C ILE A 43 -0.69 2.78 -2.90
N ARG A 44 0.13 2.94 -1.86
CA ARG A 44 1.44 2.29 -1.75
C ARG A 44 1.76 1.89 -0.33
N ALA A 45 2.02 0.61 -0.11
CA ALA A 45 2.76 0.18 1.05
C ALA A 45 4.25 0.15 0.71
N VAL A 46 5.09 0.65 1.63
CA VAL A 46 6.55 0.60 1.50
C VAL A 46 7.18 -0.01 2.75
N HIS A 47 8.45 -0.35 2.63
CA HIS A 47 9.24 -0.86 3.75
C HIS A 47 9.18 0.05 4.99
N GLY A 48 9.14 -0.54 6.18
CA GLY A 48 8.93 0.17 7.44
C GLY A 48 7.46 0.38 7.83
N ASN A 49 6.54 -0.37 7.20
CA ASN A 49 5.10 -0.39 7.49
C ASN A 49 4.41 0.97 7.24
N TYR A 50 4.87 1.73 6.25
CA TYR A 50 4.21 2.97 5.82
C TYR A 50 3.26 2.71 4.66
N ILE A 51 2.04 3.25 4.75
CA ILE A 51 1.05 3.24 3.66
C ILE A 51 0.76 4.68 3.24
N PHE A 52 0.91 4.96 1.95
CA PHE A 52 0.57 6.23 1.33
C PHE A 52 -0.68 6.06 0.49
N VAL A 53 -1.69 6.89 0.72
CA VAL A 53 -2.95 6.89 -0.02
C VAL A 53 -3.13 8.26 -0.67
N TRP A 54 -3.47 8.32 -1.95
CA TRP A 54 -3.84 9.57 -2.62
C TRP A 54 -5.36 9.71 -2.65
N SER A 55 -5.88 10.91 -2.40
CA SER A 55 -7.33 11.13 -2.26
C SER A 55 -8.13 10.76 -3.50
N GLY A 56 -7.54 10.80 -4.69
CA GLY A 56 -8.20 10.34 -5.92
C GLY A 56 -8.60 8.86 -5.86
N LEU A 57 -7.88 8.00 -5.12
CA LEU A 57 -8.31 6.62 -4.88
C LEU A 57 -9.63 6.58 -4.12
N LEU A 58 -9.78 7.41 -3.10
CA LEU A 58 -10.99 7.50 -2.29
C LEU A 58 -12.17 8.11 -3.07
N ASP A 59 -11.90 8.84 -4.15
CA ASP A 59 -12.93 9.37 -5.05
C ASP A 59 -13.43 8.29 -6.04
N VAL A 60 -12.65 7.24 -6.27
CA VAL A 60 -12.97 6.14 -7.21
C VAL A 60 -13.53 4.90 -6.50
N ALA A 61 -13.10 4.63 -5.27
CA ALA A 61 -13.62 3.52 -4.47
C ALA A 61 -15.11 3.75 -4.14
N GLN A 62 -15.95 2.74 -4.36
CA GLN A 62 -17.41 2.84 -4.19
C GLN A 62 -17.91 2.22 -2.89
N SER A 63 -17.04 1.55 -2.12
CA SER A 63 -17.40 0.92 -0.85
C SER A 63 -16.18 0.79 0.07
N GLU A 64 -16.46 0.60 1.35
CA GLU A 64 -15.41 0.28 2.34
C GLU A 64 -14.67 -1.01 1.99
N ASP A 65 -15.38 -2.03 1.46
CA ASP A 65 -14.77 -3.27 0.99
C ASP A 65 -13.71 -3.02 -0.10
N GLU A 66 -13.94 -2.06 -1.01
CA GLU A 66 -12.97 -1.74 -2.06
C GLU A 66 -11.76 -0.99 -1.52
N ILE A 67 -11.96 -0.09 -0.55
CA ILE A 67 -10.86 0.57 0.16
C ILE A 67 -10.03 -0.49 0.89
N ALA A 68 -10.69 -1.39 1.61
CA ALA A 68 -10.06 -2.50 2.31
C ALA A 68 -9.30 -3.41 1.35
N ALA A 69 -9.89 -3.72 0.18
CA ALA A 69 -9.27 -4.54 -0.85
C ALA A 69 -7.97 -3.92 -1.38
N MET A 70 -7.97 -2.63 -1.71
CA MET A 70 -6.76 -1.95 -2.20
C MET A 70 -5.69 -1.82 -1.11
N LEU A 71 -6.09 -1.56 0.14
CA LEU A 71 -5.18 -1.56 1.30
C LEU A 71 -4.54 -2.94 1.52
N ALA A 72 -5.36 -3.99 1.57
CA ALA A 72 -4.90 -5.35 1.80
C ALA A 72 -3.95 -5.82 0.69
N TYR A 73 -4.22 -5.45 -0.56
CA TYR A 73 -3.36 -5.78 -1.70
C TYR A 73 -1.97 -5.11 -1.59
N GLU A 74 -1.93 -3.83 -1.23
CA GLU A 74 -0.65 -3.14 -1.04
C GLU A 74 0.10 -3.66 0.19
N MET A 75 -0.62 -3.92 1.30
CA MET A 75 -0.02 -4.58 2.47
C MET A 75 0.57 -5.94 2.11
N ALA A 76 -0.11 -6.73 1.27
CA ALA A 76 0.38 -8.02 0.80
C ALA A 76 1.70 -7.89 0.05
N HIS A 77 1.86 -6.90 -0.84
CA HIS A 77 3.16 -6.65 -1.50
C HIS A 77 4.29 -6.36 -0.50
N ALA A 78 4.01 -5.62 0.58
CA ALA A 78 5.01 -5.35 1.61
C ALA A 78 5.30 -6.59 2.49
N LEU A 79 4.32 -7.47 2.69
CA LEU A 79 4.41 -8.66 3.54
C LEU A 79 5.06 -9.87 2.84
N THR A 80 4.86 -10.04 1.54
CA THR A 80 5.44 -11.16 0.77
C THR A 80 6.95 -11.03 0.57
N ARG A 81 7.57 -9.91 1.01
CA ARG A 81 9.03 -9.66 1.00
C ARG A 81 9.71 -9.84 -0.38
N HIS A 82 8.94 -9.86 -1.47
CA HIS A 82 9.42 -9.63 -2.85
C HIS A 82 9.95 -8.22 -3.04
N THR A 83 9.62 -7.32 -2.11
CA THR A 83 10.42 -6.14 -1.87
C THR A 83 11.81 -6.57 -1.39
N ASP A 84 12.76 -6.70 -2.33
CA ASP A 84 14.12 -6.25 -2.06
C ASP A 84 13.97 -4.95 -1.28
N PRO A 85 14.68 -4.76 -0.16
CA PRO A 85 14.54 -3.54 0.61
C PRO A 85 14.70 -2.41 -0.40
N VAL A 86 13.67 -1.56 -0.56
CA VAL A 86 14.01 -0.18 -0.85
C VAL A 86 14.96 0.09 0.29
N GLN A 87 16.26 0.20 -0.01
CA GLN A 87 17.21 0.63 0.98
C GLN A 87 16.81 2.07 1.25
N PHE A 88 15.81 2.21 2.12
CA PHE A 88 15.71 3.29 3.05
C PHE A 88 16.96 3.13 3.91
N THR A 89 18.10 3.51 3.32
CA THR A 89 19.43 3.45 3.90
C THR A 89 19.30 3.99 5.31
N LEU A 90 19.99 3.37 6.28
CA LEU A 90 20.09 3.67 7.72
C LEU A 90 19.76 5.11 8.19
N TRP A 91 19.95 6.12 7.34
CA TRP A 91 19.36 7.46 7.44
C TRP A 91 17.85 7.49 7.74
N SER A 92 17.05 6.57 7.19
CA SER A 92 15.59 6.55 7.30
C SER A 92 15.09 6.34 8.74
N GLU A 93 15.62 5.33 9.44
CA GLU A 93 15.28 5.00 10.83
C GLU A 93 15.67 6.15 11.77
N VAL A 94 16.84 6.77 11.53
CA VAL A 94 17.31 7.95 12.27
C VAL A 94 16.33 9.13 12.14
N PHE A 95 15.70 9.30 10.96
CA PHE A 95 14.69 10.32 10.72
C PHE A 95 13.32 10.02 11.35
N PHE A 96 12.93 8.74 11.44
CA PHE A 96 11.60 8.34 11.88
C PHE A 96 11.46 8.17 13.40
N GLU A 97 12.55 7.86 14.12
CA GLU A 97 12.50 7.70 15.59
C GLU A 97 13.00 8.89 16.39
N THR A 98 13.89 9.73 15.86
CA THR A 98 14.55 10.77 16.67
C THR A 98 14.57 12.13 15.99
N ALA A 99 13.51 12.91 16.19
CA ALA A 99 13.54 14.36 16.00
C ALA A 99 14.37 15.03 17.12
N SER A 100 15.66 14.67 17.23
CA SER A 100 16.61 15.46 18.02
C SER A 100 17.11 16.64 17.20
N LEU A 101 17.38 17.76 17.86
CA LEU A 101 17.92 18.97 17.23
C LEU A 101 19.25 18.69 16.49
N ALA A 102 20.03 17.72 16.98
CA ALA A 102 21.31 17.31 16.36
C ALA A 102 21.11 16.62 15.00
N THR A 103 20.11 15.73 14.90
CA THR A 103 19.75 15.07 13.63
C THR A 103 19.30 16.10 12.60
N SER A 104 18.51 17.07 13.04
CA SER A 104 18.03 18.18 12.21
C SER A 104 19.21 18.98 11.63
N MET A 105 20.19 19.35 12.47
CA MET A 105 21.36 20.07 12.01
C MET A 105 22.20 19.28 10.99
N ALA A 106 22.42 17.98 11.20
CA ALA A 106 23.18 17.13 10.27
C ALA A 106 22.57 17.12 8.86
N VAL A 107 21.24 17.15 8.77
CA VAL A 107 20.48 17.20 7.52
C VAL A 107 20.57 18.57 6.85
N LEU A 108 20.54 19.64 7.63
CA LEU A 108 20.77 21.00 7.13
C LEU A 108 22.17 21.10 6.49
N TYR A 109 23.17 20.52 7.14
CA TYR A 109 24.55 20.45 6.63
C TYR A 109 24.67 19.57 5.37
N ALA A 110 24.07 18.38 5.36
CA ALA A 110 24.13 17.47 4.22
C ALA A 110 23.33 17.96 2.99
N SER A 111 22.25 18.72 3.21
CA SER A 111 21.42 19.32 2.15
C SER A 111 21.90 20.69 1.67
N GLN A 112 23.13 21.10 2.04
CA GLN A 112 23.72 22.40 1.70
C GLN A 112 22.80 23.58 2.10
N GLY A 113 22.11 23.48 3.23
CA GLY A 113 21.26 24.54 3.77
C GLY A 113 19.92 24.76 3.05
N THR A 114 19.54 23.89 2.10
CA THR A 114 18.32 24.09 1.28
C THR A 114 17.03 23.76 2.04
N VAL A 115 17.11 22.94 3.09
CA VAL A 115 15.93 22.48 3.85
C VAL A 115 15.80 23.29 5.13
N ALA A 116 14.89 24.27 5.16
CA ALA A 116 14.55 24.98 6.39
C ALA A 116 13.79 24.05 7.36
N ILE A 117 14.42 23.71 8.49
CA ILE A 117 13.83 22.83 9.51
C ILE A 117 12.95 23.65 10.42
N THR A 118 11.75 23.91 9.93
CA THR A 118 10.56 23.95 10.78
C THR A 118 9.96 22.54 10.75
N GLY A 119 9.11 22.16 11.71
CA GLY A 119 8.57 20.80 11.86
C GLY A 119 7.94 20.16 10.60
N SER A 120 7.77 20.92 9.51
CA SER A 120 7.34 20.55 8.16
C SER A 120 8.42 19.94 7.25
N ALA A 121 9.72 20.00 7.60
CA ALA A 121 10.81 19.58 6.70
C ALA A 121 10.85 18.08 6.39
N TRP A 122 10.67 17.23 7.41
CA TRP A 122 10.62 15.77 7.20
C TRP A 122 9.37 15.35 6.43
N MET A 123 8.25 16.06 6.61
CA MET A 123 7.02 15.84 5.82
C MET A 123 7.15 16.34 4.39
N LYS A 124 7.87 17.45 4.16
CA LYS A 124 8.20 17.92 2.81
C LYS A 124 9.15 16.94 2.11
N TRP A 125 10.10 16.35 2.83
CA TRP A 125 10.97 15.29 2.32
C TRP A 125 10.20 14.00 2.04
N LEU A 126 9.31 13.57 2.93
CA LEU A 126 8.45 12.40 2.74
C LEU A 126 7.48 12.61 1.57
N TYR A 127 6.86 13.79 1.47
CA TYR A 127 6.03 14.17 0.32
C TYR A 127 6.84 14.21 -0.97
N MET A 128 8.06 14.76 -0.95
CA MET A 128 8.96 14.78 -2.10
C MET A 128 9.35 13.36 -2.50
N LYS A 129 9.65 12.47 -1.56
CA LYS A 129 9.92 11.05 -1.82
C LYS A 129 8.69 10.25 -2.24
N ALA A 130 7.50 10.59 -1.72
CA ALA A 130 6.21 10.00 -2.09
C ALA A 130 5.76 10.43 -3.50
N ALA A 131 6.00 11.69 -3.85
CA ALA A 131 5.77 12.27 -5.17
C ALA A 131 6.83 11.80 -6.18
N ASP A 132 8.06 11.58 -5.72
CA ASP A 132 9.19 10.96 -6.43
C ASP A 132 9.23 9.45 -6.18
N LEU A 133 8.08 8.78 -6.00
CA LEU A 133 7.99 7.32 -6.06
C LEU A 133 7.97 6.81 -7.51
N MET A 134 8.07 7.70 -8.51
CA MET A 134 8.21 7.32 -9.92
C MET A 134 9.45 6.41 -10.17
N PRO A 135 10.62 6.61 -9.54
CA PRO A 135 11.75 5.68 -9.61
C PRO A 135 11.55 4.39 -8.80
N LEU A 136 10.43 4.24 -8.11
CA LEU A 136 9.98 3.05 -7.37
C LEU A 136 8.73 2.42 -8.01
N GLU A 137 8.44 2.74 -9.28
CA GLU A 137 7.65 1.86 -10.14
C GLU A 137 8.35 0.50 -10.19
N ARG A 138 7.94 -0.36 -9.25
CA ARG A 138 8.37 -1.74 -9.21
C ARG A 138 7.53 -2.52 -10.20
N GLU A 139 8.23 -3.11 -11.15
CA GLU A 139 7.70 -4.19 -11.95
C GLU A 139 7.66 -5.44 -11.05
N TYR A 140 6.45 -5.93 -10.77
CA TYR A 140 6.28 -7.24 -10.17
C TYR A 140 6.05 -8.25 -11.30
N SER A 141 6.71 -9.39 -11.22
CA SER A 141 6.41 -10.53 -12.05
C SER A 141 4.97 -11.01 -11.80
N LYS A 142 4.41 -11.73 -12.77
CA LYS A 142 3.06 -12.31 -12.65
C LYS A 142 2.91 -13.23 -11.44
N GLU A 143 3.99 -13.90 -11.05
CA GLU A 143 4.00 -14.78 -9.88
C GLU A 143 3.95 -13.95 -8.58
N GLU A 144 4.69 -12.85 -8.49
CA GLU A 144 4.67 -11.96 -7.32
C GLU A 144 3.31 -11.26 -7.15
N GLU A 145 2.65 -10.89 -8.25
CA GLU A 145 1.29 -10.37 -8.25
C GLU A 145 0.27 -11.42 -7.81
N ARG A 146 0.41 -12.67 -8.28
CA ARG A 146 -0.43 -13.79 -7.84
C ARG A 146 -0.26 -14.05 -6.36
N GLU A 147 0.98 -14.03 -5.87
CA GLU A 147 1.30 -14.24 -4.47
C GLU A 147 0.73 -13.11 -3.58
N ALA A 148 0.90 -11.85 -3.99
CA ALA A 148 0.29 -10.71 -3.30
C ALA A 148 -1.24 -10.82 -3.28
N ALA A 149 -1.87 -11.21 -4.39
CA ALA A 149 -3.31 -11.41 -4.45
C ALA A 149 -3.80 -12.53 -3.50
N GLU A 150 -3.06 -13.63 -3.39
CA GLU A 150 -3.36 -14.71 -2.42
C GLU A 150 -3.31 -14.21 -0.97
N VAL A 151 -2.27 -13.46 -0.59
CA VAL A 151 -2.16 -12.89 0.77
C VAL A 151 -3.26 -11.86 1.03
N ALA A 152 -3.53 -10.98 0.06
CA ALA A 152 -4.59 -9.99 0.15
C ALA A 152 -5.95 -10.64 0.37
N TYR A 153 -6.25 -11.71 -0.38
CA TYR A 153 -7.45 -12.51 -0.19
C TYR A 153 -7.57 -13.03 1.25
N MET A 154 -6.50 -13.61 1.80
CA MET A 154 -6.52 -14.12 3.19
C MET A 154 -6.74 -13.02 4.22
N ILE A 155 -6.10 -11.85 4.04
CA ILE A 155 -6.31 -10.69 4.91
C ILE A 155 -7.78 -10.26 4.86
N LEU A 156 -8.37 -10.17 3.66
CA LEU A 156 -9.76 -9.75 3.48
C LEU A 156 -10.75 -10.73 4.09
N VAL A 157 -10.60 -12.04 3.83
CA VAL A 157 -11.45 -13.08 4.42
C VAL A 157 -11.42 -13.02 5.94
N ARG A 158 -10.22 -12.97 6.54
CA ARG A 158 -10.09 -12.95 8.00
C ARG A 158 -10.61 -11.64 8.62
N SER A 159 -10.47 -10.53 7.91
CA SER A 159 -10.98 -9.22 8.36
C SER A 159 -12.48 -9.04 8.09
N LYS A 160 -13.11 -10.01 7.40
CA LYS A 160 -14.54 -10.02 7.02
C LYS A 160 -14.93 -8.95 6.01
N TYR A 161 -13.97 -8.44 5.24
CA TYR A 161 -14.24 -7.66 4.03
C TYR A 161 -14.40 -8.58 2.83
N ALA A 162 -15.22 -8.19 1.85
CA ALA A 162 -15.51 -9.02 0.67
C ALA A 162 -14.29 -9.09 -0.26
N PRO A 163 -13.64 -10.26 -0.46
CA PRO A 163 -12.48 -10.38 -1.37
C PRO A 163 -12.83 -10.09 -2.83
N GLU A 164 -14.10 -10.27 -3.22
CA GLU A 164 -14.63 -9.94 -4.54
C GLU A 164 -14.50 -8.44 -4.85
N ALA A 165 -14.35 -7.59 -3.83
CA ALA A 165 -14.12 -6.16 -4.01
C ALA A 165 -12.85 -5.84 -4.80
N MET A 166 -11.82 -6.70 -4.74
CA MET A 166 -10.64 -6.59 -5.60
C MET A 166 -11.05 -6.60 -7.08
N VAL A 167 -11.84 -7.60 -7.49
CA VAL A 167 -12.32 -7.72 -8.88
C VAL A 167 -13.29 -6.60 -9.23
N ARG A 168 -14.23 -6.25 -8.33
CA ARG A 168 -15.22 -5.20 -8.59
C ARG A 168 -14.58 -3.86 -8.90
N PHE A 169 -13.56 -3.46 -8.13
CA PHE A 169 -12.81 -2.23 -8.38
C PHE A 169 -12.18 -2.24 -9.78
N TRP A 170 -11.43 -3.28 -10.11
CA TRP A 170 -10.70 -3.34 -11.38
C TRP A 170 -11.59 -3.51 -12.61
N LYS A 171 -12.72 -4.23 -12.50
CA LYS A 171 -13.74 -4.28 -13.56
C LYS A 171 -14.33 -2.90 -13.84
N ARG A 172 -14.69 -2.16 -12.79
CA ARG A 172 -15.20 -0.79 -12.96
C ARG A 172 -14.16 0.12 -13.63
N VAL A 173 -12.90 -0.02 -13.27
CA VAL A 173 -11.79 0.72 -13.91
C VAL A 173 -11.63 0.30 -15.37
N GLN A 174 -11.73 -0.99 -15.68
CA GLN A 174 -11.69 -1.53 -17.04
C GLN A 174 -12.83 -0.99 -17.91
N ASP A 175 -14.04 -0.87 -17.35
CA ASP A 175 -15.23 -0.39 -18.06
C ASP A 175 -15.30 1.15 -18.19
N ASN A 176 -14.37 1.89 -17.56
CA ASN A 176 -14.37 3.35 -17.55
C ASN A 176 -13.06 3.93 -18.12
N GLU A 177 -13.08 4.31 -19.40
CA GLU A 177 -11.93 4.88 -20.12
C GLU A 177 -11.28 6.08 -19.42
N ALA A 178 -12.07 6.92 -18.74
CA ALA A 178 -11.56 8.08 -18.01
C ALA A 178 -10.71 7.70 -16.80
N LEU A 179 -10.89 6.49 -16.25
CA LEU A 179 -10.10 5.96 -15.14
C LEU A 179 -8.86 5.20 -15.62
N GLN A 180 -8.94 4.50 -16.76
CA GLN A 180 -7.86 3.62 -17.25
C GLN A 180 -6.50 4.34 -17.31
N GLY A 181 -6.47 5.59 -17.79
CA GLY A 181 -5.24 6.38 -17.86
C GLY A 181 -4.69 6.82 -16.50
N LYS A 182 -5.58 7.03 -15.52
CA LYS A 182 -5.24 7.54 -14.19
C LYS A 182 -4.79 6.47 -13.21
N VAL A 183 -5.20 5.22 -13.42
CA VAL A 183 -4.81 4.08 -12.58
C VAL A 183 -3.51 3.40 -13.01
N LYS A 184 -2.85 3.87 -14.08
CA LYS A 184 -1.64 3.23 -14.62
C LYS A 184 -0.59 2.95 -13.55
N ARG A 185 -0.33 3.95 -12.71
CA ARG A 185 0.56 3.83 -11.56
C ARG A 185 0.10 2.69 -10.65
N LEU A 186 -1.15 2.73 -10.18
CA LEU A 186 -1.75 1.70 -9.31
C LEU A 186 -1.67 0.29 -9.91
N ASN A 187 -1.79 0.15 -11.23
CA ASN A 187 -1.92 -1.13 -11.92
C ASN A 187 -0.59 -1.90 -12.13
N ARG A 188 0.58 -1.28 -11.91
CA ARG A 188 1.90 -1.93 -11.92
C ARG A 188 2.20 -2.73 -13.20
N ASP A 189 2.00 -2.09 -14.36
CA ASP A 189 2.33 -2.60 -15.70
C ASP A 189 1.64 -3.90 -16.16
N LEU A 190 0.79 -4.51 -15.34
CA LEU A 190 -0.23 -5.45 -15.80
C LEU A 190 -1.20 -4.73 -16.73
N SER A 191 -1.66 -5.37 -17.80
CA SER A 191 -2.86 -4.87 -18.47
C SER A 191 -4.09 -5.02 -17.55
N LEU A 192 -5.09 -4.15 -17.71
CA LEU A 192 -6.34 -4.26 -16.92
C LEU A 192 -7.02 -5.63 -17.11
N GLN A 193 -6.90 -6.21 -18.30
CA GLN A 193 -7.40 -7.56 -18.61
C GLN A 193 -6.65 -8.63 -17.81
N GLU A 194 -5.32 -8.57 -17.76
CA GLU A 194 -4.52 -9.51 -16.97
C GLU A 194 -4.81 -9.39 -15.48
N ARG A 195 -4.95 -8.17 -14.96
CA ARG A 195 -5.26 -7.95 -13.54
C ARG A 195 -6.62 -8.51 -13.17
N VAL A 196 -7.66 -8.24 -13.97
CA VAL A 196 -9.01 -8.81 -13.73
C VAL A 196 -8.96 -10.34 -13.81
N ALA A 197 -8.32 -10.90 -14.84
CA ALA A 197 -8.24 -12.35 -15.03
C ALA A 197 -7.51 -13.04 -13.87
N LEU A 198 -6.39 -12.49 -13.39
CA LEU A 198 -5.65 -13.01 -12.24
C LEU A 198 -6.52 -13.08 -11.00
N LEU A 199 -7.25 -12.00 -10.70
CA LEU A 199 -8.11 -11.93 -9.52
C LEU A 199 -9.34 -12.83 -9.63
N GLU A 200 -9.94 -12.96 -10.82
CA GLU A 200 -11.06 -13.89 -11.05
C GLU A 200 -10.62 -15.35 -10.93
N GLU A 201 -9.46 -15.70 -11.48
CA GLU A 201 -8.88 -17.04 -11.36
C GLU A 201 -8.65 -17.39 -9.89
N LEU A 202 -8.12 -16.44 -9.11
CA LEU A 202 -7.94 -16.58 -7.67
C LEU A 202 -9.28 -16.84 -6.97
N LEU A 203 -10.28 -15.97 -7.16
CA LEU A 203 -11.57 -16.11 -6.48
C LEU A 203 -12.26 -17.43 -6.84
N SER A 204 -12.14 -17.90 -8.08
CA SER A 204 -12.66 -19.20 -8.54
C SER A 204 -11.99 -20.37 -7.79
N GLN A 205 -10.68 -20.32 -7.57
CA GLN A 205 -9.95 -21.37 -6.84
C GLN A 205 -10.37 -21.47 -5.37
N TYR A 206 -10.61 -20.35 -4.71
CA TYR A 206 -10.93 -20.31 -3.28
C TYR A 206 -12.42 -20.53 -2.99
N SER A 207 -13.32 -20.08 -3.87
CA SER A 207 -14.76 -20.40 -3.78
C SER A 207 -15.08 -21.88 -4.04
N GLY A 208 -14.19 -22.60 -4.75
CA GLY A 208 -14.30 -24.03 -5.03
C GLY A 208 -13.85 -24.99 -3.92
N GLY A 209 -13.56 -24.51 -2.69
CA GLY A 209 -13.34 -25.37 -1.52
C GLY A 209 -11.89 -25.54 -1.04
N ARG A 210 -10.94 -24.71 -1.50
CA ARG A 210 -9.61 -24.59 -0.89
C ARG A 210 -9.56 -23.38 0.04
N GLU A 211 -10.22 -23.46 1.19
CA GLU A 211 -10.06 -22.44 2.24
C GLU A 211 -8.64 -22.50 2.83
N VAL A 212 -7.76 -21.59 2.44
CA VAL A 212 -6.52 -21.34 3.21
C VAL A 212 -6.84 -20.23 4.21
N THR A 213 -7.35 -20.63 5.37
CA THR A 213 -7.67 -19.71 6.48
C THR A 213 -6.45 -19.42 7.36
N ASP A 214 -5.31 -20.09 7.12
CA ASP A 214 -4.08 -19.94 7.90
C ASP A 214 -2.94 -19.24 7.14
N LEU A 215 -2.85 -17.91 7.31
CA LEU A 215 -1.73 -17.08 6.81
C LEU A 215 -0.36 -17.55 7.34
N LYS A 216 -0.27 -18.07 8.58
CA LYS A 216 1.01 -18.55 9.14
C LYS A 216 1.45 -19.86 8.50
N ALA A 217 0.50 -20.72 8.13
CA ALA A 217 0.80 -21.94 7.39
C ALA A 217 1.20 -21.63 5.94
N TRP A 218 0.53 -20.68 5.29
CA TRP A 218 0.85 -20.26 3.93
C TRP A 218 2.26 -19.65 3.85
N THR A 219 2.62 -18.73 4.75
CA THR A 219 3.95 -18.11 4.80
C THR A 219 5.07 -19.10 5.15
N ARG A 220 4.84 -19.98 6.12
CA ARG A 220 5.82 -21.02 6.53
C ARG A 220 6.12 -22.02 5.43
N ASN A 221 5.10 -22.43 4.67
CA ASN A 221 5.26 -23.43 3.60
C ASN A 221 6.00 -22.89 2.37
N ARG A 222 6.08 -21.56 2.20
CA ARG A 222 6.80 -20.90 1.10
C ARG A 222 8.09 -20.20 1.51
N GLY A 223 8.59 -20.47 2.73
CA GLY A 223 9.90 -19.98 3.18
C GLY A 223 9.92 -18.54 3.68
N GLY A 224 8.74 -17.93 3.91
CA GLY A 224 8.61 -16.63 4.55
C GLY A 224 9.10 -16.69 6.00
N LYS A 225 10.20 -15.97 6.28
CA LYS A 225 10.62 -15.71 7.66
C LYS A 225 9.82 -14.51 8.17
N TYR A 226 8.98 -14.73 9.18
CA TYR A 226 8.52 -13.66 10.07
C TYR A 226 9.75 -13.08 10.77
#